data_AF-A0A2A4IUX4-F1
#
_entry.id   AF-A0A2A4IUX4-F1
#
_cell.length_a   1.000
_cell.length_b   1.000
_cell.length_c   1.000
_cell.angle_alpha   90.00
_cell.angle_beta   90.00
_cell.angle_gamma   90.00
#
_symmetry.space_group_name_H-M   'P 1'
#
loop_
_entity.id
_entity.type
_entity.pdbx_description
1 polymer ?
#
loop_
_entity_poly.entity_id
_entity_poly.type
_entity_poly.pdbx_seq_one_letter_code
_entity_poly.pdbx_strand_id
1 'polypeptide(L)'
;MFYLFNVLIFTAICRVDSGLFDRYSGKKVDGTQAKELRLRNATERCSIDIKPCTPHEGSRIDGTCNNYKYPTRGSARGPYLRLLKPDYANDRNIRMSKHGSPLPSARKVRTELHSTGRVEDKITFSAAAVHMMQFIHRDISFMDGPFDYLKRRQYCCEPTGDKDPRCIPIAVPDDDPYLKVTDIRCLNFSRAETFQDASCTPEIILPEQDRIGEDFIGVLKEENFTEKGQTRHFRI
;
A
#
# COMPACT_ATOMS: atom_id res chain seq x y z
N MET A 1 14.64 27.23 -42.67
CA MET A 1 13.35 27.58 -42.04
C MET A 1 12.50 26.38 -41.62
N PHE A 2 12.82 25.14 -42.01
CA PHE A 2 12.11 23.92 -41.58
C PHE A 2 12.62 23.29 -40.27
N TYR A 3 13.83 23.61 -39.82
CA TYR A 3 14.43 23.05 -38.60
C TYR A 3 13.86 23.65 -37.30
N LEU A 4 13.59 24.96 -37.26
CA LEU A 4 13.02 25.63 -36.08
C LEU A 4 11.59 25.16 -35.75
N PHE A 5 10.82 24.79 -36.77
CA PHE A 5 9.46 24.28 -36.59
C PHE A 5 9.45 22.85 -36.00
N ASN A 6 10.43 22.01 -36.36
CA ASN A 6 10.57 20.66 -35.81
C ASN A 6 11.05 20.66 -34.35
N VAL A 7 11.88 21.62 -33.94
CA VAL A 7 12.35 21.77 -32.55
C VAL A 7 11.22 22.23 -31.61
N LEU A 8 10.31 23.10 -32.09
CA LEU A 8 9.15 23.55 -31.32
C LEU A 8 8.10 22.43 -31.13
N ILE A 9 7.93 21.55 -32.13
CA ILE A 9 7.03 20.40 -32.02
C ILE A 9 7.61 19.32 -31.08
N PHE A 10 8.93 19.08 -31.10
CA PHE A 10 9.56 18.11 -30.19
C PHE A 10 9.56 18.54 -28.72
N THR A 11 9.68 19.83 -28.42
CA THR A 11 9.64 20.33 -27.03
C THR A 11 8.25 20.30 -26.40
N ALA A 12 7.18 20.15 -27.20
CA ALA A 12 5.81 19.98 -26.71
C ALA A 12 5.47 18.55 -26.27
N ILE A 13 6.24 17.53 -26.70
CA ILE A 13 5.88 16.11 -26.53
C ILE A 13 6.27 15.56 -25.14
N CYS A 14 7.07 16.28 -24.35
CA CYS A 14 7.56 15.80 -23.04
C CYS A 14 7.09 16.60 -21.82
N ARG A 15 6.18 17.57 -21.97
CA ARG A 15 5.61 18.27 -20.81
C ARG A 15 4.37 17.55 -20.32
N VAL A 16 4.46 16.93 -19.14
CA VAL A 16 3.28 16.51 -18.39
C VAL A 16 2.57 17.78 -17.93
N ASP A 17 1.35 18.03 -18.40
CA ASP A 17 0.59 19.16 -17.86
C ASP A 17 0.28 18.91 -16.39
N SER A 18 0.48 19.95 -15.59
CA SER A 18 0.03 19.97 -14.21
C SER A 18 -1.47 19.75 -14.10
N GLY A 19 -1.88 19.19 -12.98
CA GLY A 19 -3.28 19.13 -12.63
C GLY A 19 -3.58 18.09 -11.57
N LEU A 20 -4.87 17.96 -11.29
CA LEU A 20 -5.40 16.99 -10.34
C LEU A 20 -5.55 15.62 -11.03
N PHE A 21 -5.01 14.58 -10.42
CA PHE A 21 -5.10 13.20 -10.90
C PHE A 21 -5.78 12.32 -9.86
N ASP A 22 -6.56 11.36 -10.33
CA ASP A 22 -7.19 10.34 -9.50
C ASP A 22 -6.14 9.30 -9.12
N ARG A 23 -6.00 9.02 -7.82
CA ARG A 23 -4.95 8.14 -7.28
C ARG A 23 -5.15 6.69 -7.70
N TYR A 24 -6.40 6.24 -7.84
CA TYR A 24 -6.71 4.86 -8.21
C TYR A 24 -6.44 4.59 -9.70
N SER A 25 -7.02 5.40 -10.59
CA SER A 25 -6.96 5.22 -12.04
C SER A 25 -5.74 5.86 -12.69
N GLY A 26 -5.12 6.84 -12.04
CA GLY A 26 -4.03 7.64 -12.58
C GLY A 26 -4.44 8.61 -13.70
N LYS A 27 -5.75 8.83 -13.90
CA LYS A 27 -6.28 9.74 -14.91
C LYS A 27 -6.43 11.16 -14.36
N LYS A 28 -6.36 12.17 -15.23
CA LYS A 28 -6.69 13.55 -14.83
C LYS A 28 -8.15 13.64 -14.39
N VAL A 29 -8.39 14.30 -13.28
CA VAL A 29 -9.70 14.59 -12.72
C VAL A 29 -10.27 15.81 -13.43
N ASP A 30 -11.49 15.69 -13.94
CA ASP A 30 -12.18 16.83 -14.57
C ASP A 30 -12.74 17.82 -13.53
N GLY A 31 -13.23 18.97 -13.98
CA GLY A 31 -13.76 20.00 -13.09
C GLY A 31 -15.02 19.58 -12.31
N THR A 32 -15.80 18.63 -12.84
CA THR A 32 -17.02 18.12 -12.20
C THR A 32 -16.70 17.11 -11.09
N GLN A 33 -15.84 16.14 -11.37
CA GLN A 33 -15.29 15.17 -10.44
C GLN A 33 -14.54 15.88 -9.31
N ALA A 34 -13.76 16.92 -9.63
CA ALA A 34 -13.05 17.70 -8.61
C ALA A 34 -14.02 18.41 -7.65
N LYS A 35 -15.17 18.90 -8.13
CA LYS A 35 -16.21 19.47 -7.26
C LYS A 35 -16.85 18.39 -6.39
N GLU A 36 -17.12 17.22 -6.94
CA GLU A 36 -17.72 16.10 -6.22
C GLU A 36 -16.80 15.56 -5.10
N LEU A 37 -15.50 15.46 -5.37
CA LEU A 37 -14.49 15.09 -4.37
C LEU A 37 -14.39 16.12 -3.24
N ARG A 38 -14.52 17.40 -3.55
CA ARG A 38 -14.56 18.48 -2.54
C ARG A 38 -15.81 18.41 -1.68
N LEU A 39 -16.98 18.19 -2.28
CA LEU A 39 -18.25 18.04 -1.56
C LEU A 39 -18.21 16.87 -0.56
N ARG A 40 -17.49 15.79 -0.90
CA ARG A 40 -17.33 14.61 -0.04
C ARG A 40 -16.12 14.66 0.89
N ASN A 41 -15.38 15.77 0.91
CA ASN A 41 -14.12 15.90 1.64
C ASN A 41 -13.11 14.75 1.36
N ALA A 42 -13.10 14.27 0.11
CA ALA A 42 -12.34 13.10 -0.33
C ALA A 42 -11.15 13.46 -1.22
N THR A 43 -10.95 14.75 -1.52
CA THR A 43 -9.90 15.25 -2.43
C THR A 43 -8.51 14.72 -2.06
N GLU A 44 -8.09 14.83 -0.80
CA GLU A 44 -6.74 14.40 -0.40
C GLU A 44 -6.53 12.89 -0.46
N ARG A 45 -7.58 12.11 -0.18
CA ARG A 45 -7.52 10.64 -0.18
C ARG A 45 -7.61 10.04 -1.57
N CYS A 46 -8.43 10.62 -2.45
CA CYS A 46 -8.71 10.04 -3.76
C CYS A 46 -7.93 10.69 -4.89
N SER A 47 -7.37 11.89 -4.68
CA SER A 47 -6.67 12.63 -5.73
C SER A 47 -5.32 13.20 -5.28
N ILE A 48 -4.47 13.48 -6.25
CA ILE A 48 -3.14 14.07 -6.08
C ILE A 48 -2.96 15.22 -7.08
N ASP A 49 -2.50 16.37 -6.60
CA ASP A 49 -2.15 17.49 -7.47
C ASP A 49 -0.69 17.35 -7.91
N ILE A 50 -0.48 17.23 -9.22
CA ILE A 50 0.84 17.00 -9.80
C ILE A 50 1.28 18.29 -10.49
N LYS A 51 2.39 18.84 -10.02
CA LYS A 51 3.10 19.94 -10.71
C LYS A 51 3.77 19.42 -11.98
N PRO A 52 4.00 20.25 -13.01
CA PRO A 52 4.57 19.81 -14.28
C PRO A 52 5.89 19.08 -14.03
N CYS A 53 6.09 17.93 -14.67
CA CYS A 53 7.33 17.18 -14.51
C CYS A 53 8.46 17.87 -15.29
N THR A 54 9.63 18.00 -14.68
CA THR A 54 10.81 18.60 -15.32
C THR A 54 11.84 17.51 -15.66
N PRO A 55 12.38 17.47 -16.89
CA PRO A 55 13.42 16.52 -17.23
C PRO A 55 14.62 16.66 -16.29
N HIS A 56 15.13 15.52 -15.81
CA HIS A 56 16.26 15.43 -14.89
C HIS A 56 16.02 16.05 -13.50
N GLU A 57 14.76 16.23 -13.09
CA GLU A 57 14.46 16.55 -11.69
C GLU A 57 14.81 15.38 -10.76
N GLY A 58 15.15 15.69 -9.52
CA GLY A 58 15.28 14.66 -8.49
C GLY A 58 13.90 14.12 -8.08
N SER A 59 13.86 12.90 -7.55
CA SER A 59 12.63 12.28 -7.02
C SER A 59 11.89 13.20 -6.05
N ARG A 60 10.58 13.32 -6.24
CA ARG A 60 9.69 14.08 -5.35
C ARG A 60 9.34 13.25 -4.12
N ILE A 61 9.03 13.92 -3.01
CA ILE A 61 8.67 13.26 -1.74
C ILE A 61 7.38 12.44 -1.86
N ASP A 62 6.50 12.82 -2.78
CA ASP A 62 5.24 12.11 -3.03
C ASP A 62 5.36 11.01 -4.09
N GLY A 63 6.57 10.77 -4.61
CA GLY A 63 6.85 9.79 -5.67
C GLY A 63 6.33 10.17 -7.05
N THR A 64 5.77 11.38 -7.23
CA THR A 64 5.25 11.81 -8.53
C THR A 64 6.37 12.09 -9.53
N CYS A 65 6.04 12.01 -10.82
CA CYS A 65 6.96 12.31 -11.92
C CYS A 65 8.17 11.37 -12.07
N ASN A 66 8.27 10.28 -11.30
CA ASN A 66 9.28 9.24 -11.58
C ASN A 66 9.03 8.56 -12.95
N ASN A 67 7.76 8.52 -13.38
CA ASN A 67 7.38 8.15 -14.73
C ASN A 67 6.77 9.34 -15.48
N TYR A 68 7.52 9.94 -16.41
CA TYR A 68 7.06 11.11 -17.18
C TYR A 68 5.82 10.86 -18.04
N LYS A 69 5.54 9.61 -18.44
CA LYS A 69 4.34 9.31 -19.23
C LYS A 69 3.10 9.14 -18.33
N TYR A 70 3.31 8.65 -17.12
CA TYR A 70 2.27 8.33 -16.14
C TYR A 70 2.71 8.81 -14.75
N PRO A 71 2.56 10.11 -14.45
CA PRO A 71 3.22 10.75 -13.31
C PRO A 71 2.73 10.26 -11.94
N THR A 72 1.59 9.57 -11.88
CA THR A 72 1.03 8.93 -10.66
C THR A 72 1.61 7.55 -10.37
N ARG A 73 2.34 6.92 -11.30
CA ARG A 73 2.83 5.55 -11.10
C ARG A 73 3.95 5.51 -10.06
N GLY A 74 3.70 4.78 -8.98
CA GLY A 74 4.61 4.64 -7.85
C GLY A 74 4.56 5.79 -6.85
N SER A 75 3.62 6.74 -7.02
CA SER A 75 3.38 7.78 -6.03
C SER A 75 2.77 7.21 -4.75
N ALA A 76 2.91 7.96 -3.66
CA ALA A 76 2.26 7.68 -2.39
C ALA A 76 0.72 7.69 -2.50
N ARG A 77 0.06 6.92 -1.63
CA ARG A 77 -1.40 6.70 -1.60
C ARG A 77 -1.98 6.20 -2.91
N GLY A 78 -1.20 5.39 -3.62
CA GLY A 78 -1.61 4.73 -4.85
C GLY A 78 -2.11 3.31 -4.59
N PRO A 79 -2.79 2.67 -5.55
CA PRO A 79 -3.09 1.25 -5.47
C PRO A 79 -1.83 0.41 -5.60
N TYR A 80 -1.84 -0.76 -4.96
CA TYR A 80 -0.82 -1.79 -5.21
C TYR A 80 -0.91 -2.32 -6.64
N LEU A 81 0.24 -2.64 -7.24
CA LEU A 81 0.28 -3.32 -8.52
C LEU A 81 -0.13 -4.78 -8.35
N ARG A 82 -1.19 -5.19 -9.06
CA ARG A 82 -1.63 -6.59 -9.11
C ARG A 82 -0.93 -7.36 -10.21
N LEU A 83 -0.10 -8.32 -9.81
CA LEU A 83 0.50 -9.29 -10.73
C LEU A 83 -0.49 -10.39 -11.15
N LEU A 84 -1.46 -10.70 -10.29
CA LEU A 84 -2.51 -11.69 -10.51
C LEU A 84 -3.87 -11.09 -10.17
N LYS A 85 -4.94 -11.69 -10.70
CA LYS A 85 -6.30 -11.33 -10.32
C LYS A 85 -6.53 -11.67 -8.84
N PRO A 86 -7.24 -10.81 -8.09
CA PRO A 86 -7.57 -11.11 -6.71
C PRO A 86 -8.53 -12.31 -6.62
N ASP A 87 -8.47 -13.02 -5.50
CA ASP A 87 -9.30 -14.18 -5.19
C ASP A 87 -10.04 -13.94 -3.87
N TYR A 88 -11.33 -13.64 -3.96
CA TYR A 88 -12.23 -13.38 -2.83
C TYR A 88 -13.46 -14.28 -2.95
N ALA A 89 -14.07 -14.59 -1.80
CA ALA A 89 -15.41 -15.16 -1.80
C ALA A 89 -16.45 -14.09 -2.17
N ASN A 90 -17.71 -14.51 -2.26
CA ASN A 90 -18.86 -13.62 -2.43
C ASN A 90 -18.84 -12.49 -1.40
N ASP A 91 -19.37 -11.33 -1.80
CA ASP A 91 -19.41 -10.12 -0.98
C ASP A 91 -18.03 -9.66 -0.48
N ARG A 92 -16.99 -9.98 -1.26
CA ARG A 92 -15.58 -9.63 -0.98
C ARG A 92 -15.05 -10.29 0.29
N ASN A 93 -15.66 -11.38 0.77
CA ASN A 93 -15.23 -12.09 1.97
C ASN A 93 -13.93 -12.90 1.78
N ILE A 94 -13.44 -13.47 2.87
CA ILE A 94 -12.30 -14.40 2.86
C ILE A 94 -12.62 -15.53 1.88
N ARG A 95 -11.70 -15.80 0.94
CA ARG A 95 -11.86 -16.87 -0.05
C ARG A 95 -12.08 -18.23 0.60
N MET A 96 -12.78 -19.11 -0.11
CA MET A 96 -12.94 -20.50 0.30
C MET A 96 -11.75 -21.37 -0.17
N SER A 97 -11.66 -22.59 0.34
CA SER A 97 -10.74 -23.59 -0.18
C SER A 97 -11.14 -24.00 -1.60
N LYS A 98 -10.23 -24.68 -2.32
CA LYS A 98 -10.53 -25.25 -3.64
C LYS A 98 -11.69 -26.26 -3.62
N HIS A 99 -11.99 -26.84 -2.45
CA HIS A 99 -13.08 -27.78 -2.24
C HIS A 99 -14.36 -27.12 -1.71
N GLY A 100 -14.39 -25.78 -1.62
CA GLY A 100 -15.56 -25.03 -1.12
C GLY A 100 -15.72 -25.04 0.40
N SER A 101 -14.73 -25.52 1.16
CA SER A 101 -14.73 -25.47 2.62
C SER A 101 -14.10 -24.18 3.16
N PRO A 102 -14.47 -23.71 4.37
CA PRO A 102 -13.79 -22.60 5.03
C PRO A 102 -12.29 -22.85 5.21
N LEU A 103 -11.48 -21.80 5.13
CA LEU A 103 -10.06 -21.89 5.42
C LEU A 103 -9.81 -22.08 6.94
N PRO A 104 -8.75 -22.78 7.34
CA PRO A 104 -8.36 -22.84 8.75
C PRO A 104 -8.07 -21.44 9.28
N SER A 105 -8.34 -21.20 10.57
CA SER A 105 -8.06 -19.91 11.17
C SER A 105 -6.56 -19.59 11.10
N ALA A 106 -6.22 -18.32 10.92
CA ALA A 106 -4.81 -17.88 10.88
C ALA A 106 -4.06 -18.29 12.16
N ARG A 107 -4.78 -18.34 13.30
CA ARG A 107 -4.21 -18.78 14.57
C ARG A 107 -3.83 -20.26 14.54
N LYS A 108 -4.73 -21.13 14.06
CA LYS A 108 -4.46 -22.57 13.93
C LYS A 108 -3.25 -22.83 13.04
N VAL A 109 -3.19 -22.19 11.87
CA VAL A 109 -2.05 -22.29 10.95
C VAL A 109 -0.75 -21.84 11.64
N ARG A 110 -0.79 -20.73 12.39
CA ARG A 110 0.37 -20.24 13.15
C ARG A 110 0.84 -21.23 14.19
N THR A 111 -0.05 -21.91 14.92
CA THR A 111 0.33 -22.83 16.00
C THR A 111 0.77 -24.19 15.47
N GLU A 112 0.27 -24.63 14.32
CA GLU A 112 0.63 -25.92 13.73
C GLU A 112 1.90 -25.84 12.87
N LEU A 113 2.11 -24.75 12.13
CA LEU A 113 3.22 -24.66 11.15
C LEU A 113 4.44 -23.91 11.67
N HIS A 114 4.26 -22.91 12.53
CA HIS A 114 5.40 -22.13 13.01
C HIS A 114 5.94 -22.68 14.32
N SER A 115 7.24 -23.01 14.32
CA SER A 115 7.97 -23.30 15.54
C SER A 115 7.92 -22.10 16.48
N THR A 116 7.78 -22.37 17.75
CA THR A 116 7.84 -21.35 18.80
C THR A 116 9.07 -21.58 19.66
N GLY A 117 9.67 -20.49 20.14
CA GLY A 117 10.89 -20.53 20.94
C GLY A 117 11.87 -19.45 20.53
N ARG A 118 12.91 -19.30 21.33
CA ARG A 118 14.03 -18.42 21.03
C ARG A 118 15.05 -19.20 20.22
N VAL A 119 15.08 -18.98 18.91
CA VAL A 119 16.12 -19.50 18.03
C VAL A 119 17.17 -18.39 17.88
N GLU A 120 18.38 -18.63 18.37
CA GLU A 120 19.49 -17.70 18.19
C GLU A 120 20.32 -18.14 16.99
N ASP A 121 20.42 -17.29 15.99
CA ASP A 121 21.43 -17.41 14.95
C ASP A 121 22.70 -16.70 15.41
N LYS A 122 23.76 -17.46 15.64
CA LYS A 122 25.03 -16.94 16.16
C LYS A 122 26.02 -16.58 15.06
N ILE A 123 25.74 -16.93 13.80
CA ILE A 123 26.75 -16.96 12.74
C ILE A 123 26.29 -16.23 11.48
N THR A 124 25.02 -16.35 11.09
CA THR A 124 24.57 -15.98 9.73
C THR A 124 23.96 -14.59 9.66
N PHE A 125 23.04 -14.26 10.57
CA PHE A 125 22.33 -12.98 10.57
C PHE A 125 22.52 -12.21 11.86
N SER A 126 22.93 -10.95 11.74
CA SER A 126 22.87 -10.00 12.84
C SER A 126 21.46 -9.42 12.97
N ALA A 127 21.13 -8.92 14.16
CA ALA A 127 19.88 -8.19 14.37
C ALA A 127 19.75 -6.97 13.42
N ALA A 128 20.87 -6.35 13.03
CA ALA A 128 20.90 -5.25 12.08
C ALA A 128 20.35 -5.65 10.71
N ALA A 129 20.60 -6.88 10.23
CA ALA A 129 20.05 -7.36 8.96
C ALA A 129 18.51 -7.42 8.99
N VAL A 130 17.93 -7.90 10.10
CA VAL A 130 16.47 -7.95 10.28
C VAL A 130 15.86 -6.54 10.29
N HIS A 131 16.50 -5.61 11.00
CA HIS A 131 16.04 -4.22 11.03
C HIS A 131 16.18 -3.51 9.69
N MET A 132 17.26 -3.76 8.94
CA MET A 132 17.45 -3.23 7.59
C MET A 132 16.37 -3.77 6.62
N MET A 133 16.02 -5.06 6.71
CA MET A 133 14.93 -5.61 5.90
C MET A 133 13.59 -4.94 6.22
N GLN A 134 13.31 -4.69 7.50
CA GLN A 134 12.09 -3.98 7.90
C GLN A 134 12.09 -2.52 7.44
N PHE A 135 13.26 -1.88 7.46
CA PHE A 135 13.44 -0.53 6.96
C PHE A 135 13.11 -0.45 5.47
N ILE A 136 13.74 -1.31 4.65
CA ILE A 136 13.48 -1.39 3.21
C ILE A 136 12.01 -1.71 2.93
N HIS A 137 11.43 -2.66 3.67
CA HIS A 137 10.02 -3.03 3.49
C HIS A 137 9.08 -1.85 3.73
N ARG A 138 9.29 -1.10 4.81
CA ARG A 138 8.47 0.06 5.16
C ARG A 138 8.63 1.23 4.19
N ASP A 139 9.80 1.35 3.57
CA ASP A 139 10.07 2.38 2.56
C ASP A 139 9.32 2.08 1.25
N ILE A 140 9.29 0.81 0.84
CA ILE A 140 8.61 0.37 -0.40
C ILE A 140 7.09 0.26 -0.22
N SER A 141 6.63 -0.16 0.95
CA SER A 141 5.24 -0.52 1.15
C SER A 141 4.82 -0.30 2.59
N PHE A 142 3.84 0.58 2.78
CA PHE A 142 3.21 0.79 4.07
C PHE A 142 1.69 0.88 3.94
N MET A 143 0.98 0.18 4.84
CA MET A 143 -0.48 0.12 4.90
C MET A 143 -0.95 0.43 6.32
N ASP A 144 -2.06 1.16 6.47
CA ASP A 144 -2.58 1.56 7.79
C ASP A 144 -3.33 0.47 8.55
N GLY A 145 -3.34 -0.77 8.04
CA GLY A 145 -4.11 -1.89 8.60
C GLY A 145 -3.95 -2.06 10.12
N PRO A 146 -2.73 -1.99 10.69
CA PRO A 146 -2.54 -2.14 12.12
C PRO A 146 -3.20 -1.09 13.00
N PHE A 147 -3.27 0.17 12.55
CA PHE A 147 -3.87 1.24 13.35
C PHE A 147 -5.38 1.07 13.51
N ASP A 148 -6.02 0.46 12.52
CA ASP A 148 -7.46 0.30 12.50
C ASP A 148 -7.94 -0.66 13.60
N TYR A 149 -7.41 -1.88 13.68
CA TYR A 149 -7.81 -2.82 14.73
C TYR A 149 -7.25 -2.44 16.10
N LEU A 150 -6.10 -1.75 16.17
CA LEU A 150 -5.50 -1.33 17.44
C LEU A 150 -6.20 -0.12 18.09
N LYS A 151 -6.79 0.78 17.30
CA LYS A 151 -7.36 2.04 17.83
C LYS A 151 -8.84 2.27 17.52
N ARG A 152 -9.36 1.74 16.41
CA ARG A 152 -10.72 2.05 15.94
C ARG A 152 -11.68 0.88 16.09
N ARG A 153 -11.24 -0.33 15.75
CA ARG A 153 -12.07 -1.54 15.64
C ARG A 153 -11.63 -2.63 16.60
N GLN A 154 -11.69 -2.31 17.89
CA GLN A 154 -11.40 -3.25 18.99
C GLN A 154 -12.61 -4.12 19.38
N TYR A 155 -13.69 -4.06 18.60
CA TYR A 155 -14.97 -4.74 18.86
C TYR A 155 -15.29 -5.84 17.84
N CYS A 156 -14.34 -6.22 16.98
CA CYS A 156 -14.55 -7.27 15.97
C CYS A 156 -14.84 -8.66 16.56
N CYS A 157 -14.54 -8.88 17.84
CA CYS A 157 -14.92 -10.10 18.57
C CYS A 157 -16.27 -10.01 19.28
N GLU A 158 -16.91 -8.84 19.25
CA GLU A 158 -18.21 -8.60 19.87
C GLU A 158 -19.33 -8.76 18.82
N PRO A 159 -20.60 -8.98 19.24
CA PRO A 159 -21.73 -9.06 18.31
C PRO A 159 -21.95 -7.80 17.45
N THR A 160 -21.40 -6.66 17.87
CA THR A 160 -21.38 -5.42 17.10
C THR A 160 -20.47 -5.52 15.88
N GLY A 161 -19.36 -6.27 15.99
CA GLY A 161 -18.40 -6.53 14.94
C GLY A 161 -18.96 -7.37 13.79
N ASP A 162 -19.92 -8.26 14.05
CA ASP A 162 -20.55 -9.10 13.01
C ASP A 162 -21.26 -8.27 11.93
N LYS A 163 -21.65 -7.03 12.26
CA LYS A 163 -22.30 -6.09 11.32
C LYS A 163 -21.31 -5.19 10.58
N ASP A 164 -20.05 -5.12 11.03
CA ASP A 164 -19.02 -4.32 10.36
C ASP A 164 -18.34 -5.17 9.28
N PRO A 165 -18.51 -4.87 7.98
CA PRO A 165 -17.87 -5.64 6.90
C PRO A 165 -16.33 -5.55 6.91
N ARG A 166 -15.75 -4.63 7.69
CA ARG A 166 -14.30 -4.54 7.89
C ARG A 166 -13.79 -5.44 9.01
N CYS A 167 -14.66 -5.98 9.86
CA CYS A 167 -14.24 -6.92 10.88
C CYS A 167 -14.01 -8.31 10.29
N ILE A 168 -12.83 -8.87 10.55
CA ILE A 168 -12.46 -10.24 10.17
C ILE A 168 -11.72 -10.90 11.34
N PRO A 169 -12.41 -11.11 12.48
CA PRO A 169 -11.78 -11.61 13.69
C PRO A 169 -11.02 -12.93 13.46
N ILE A 170 -9.92 -13.11 14.18
CA ILE A 170 -9.13 -14.34 14.11
C ILE A 170 -9.63 -15.29 15.21
N ALA A 171 -10.35 -16.33 14.79
CA ALA A 171 -10.82 -17.37 15.70
C ALA A 171 -9.64 -18.16 16.29
N VAL A 172 -9.65 -18.33 17.62
CA VAL A 172 -8.66 -19.12 18.36
C VAL A 172 -9.28 -20.49 18.64
N PRO A 173 -8.63 -21.59 18.23
CA PRO A 173 -9.19 -22.93 18.44
C PRO A 173 -9.05 -23.35 19.91
N ASP A 174 -9.92 -24.26 20.38
CA ASP A 174 -9.93 -24.70 21.79
C ASP A 174 -8.67 -25.48 22.20
N ASP A 175 -8.04 -26.15 21.24
CA ASP A 175 -6.79 -26.89 21.42
C ASP A 175 -5.54 -26.00 21.28
N ASP A 176 -5.68 -24.68 21.29
CA ASP A 176 -4.55 -23.76 21.20
C ASP A 176 -3.53 -24.01 22.32
N PRO A 177 -2.26 -24.31 21.98
CA PRO A 177 -1.26 -24.72 22.98
C PRO A 177 -1.00 -23.65 24.06
N TYR A 178 -1.25 -22.38 23.77
CA TYR A 178 -0.98 -21.26 24.67
C TYR A 178 -2.26 -20.66 25.26
N LEU A 179 -3.31 -20.55 24.45
CA LEU A 179 -4.54 -19.85 24.83
C LEU A 179 -5.61 -20.78 25.40
N LYS A 180 -5.44 -22.11 25.35
CA LYS A 180 -6.38 -23.07 25.97
C LYS A 180 -6.60 -22.84 27.46
N VAL A 181 -5.61 -22.28 28.17
CA VAL A 181 -5.69 -21.96 29.61
C VAL A 181 -6.37 -20.61 29.90
N THR A 182 -6.79 -19.91 28.86
CA THR A 182 -7.47 -18.62 28.92
C THR A 182 -8.84 -18.70 28.26
N ASP A 183 -9.71 -17.72 28.52
CA ASP A 183 -11.02 -17.61 27.88
C ASP A 183 -10.98 -16.90 26.51
N ILE A 184 -9.79 -16.61 25.99
CA ILE A 184 -9.63 -15.91 24.72
C ILE A 184 -9.93 -16.90 23.58
N ARG A 185 -11.07 -16.71 22.91
CA ARG A 185 -11.48 -17.49 21.72
C ARG A 185 -11.54 -16.68 20.42
N CYS A 186 -11.26 -15.39 20.51
CA CYS A 186 -11.25 -14.48 19.38
C CYS A 186 -10.19 -13.40 19.57
N LEU A 187 -9.47 -13.07 18.50
CA LEU A 187 -8.56 -11.93 18.45
C LEU A 187 -9.13 -10.86 17.51
N ASN A 188 -9.23 -9.64 18.02
CA ASN A 188 -9.70 -8.50 17.23
C ASN A 188 -8.79 -8.26 16.03
N PHE A 189 -9.38 -8.27 14.84
CA PHE A 189 -8.68 -8.02 13.60
C PHE A 189 -9.63 -7.39 12.59
N SER A 190 -9.17 -6.32 11.94
CA SER A 190 -9.89 -5.64 10.86
C SER A 190 -9.09 -5.67 9.58
N ARG A 191 -9.80 -5.56 8.45
CA ARG A 191 -9.21 -5.54 7.11
C ARG A 191 -8.44 -4.23 6.91
N ALA A 192 -7.40 -4.29 6.09
CA ALA A 192 -6.75 -3.07 5.60
C ALA A 192 -7.74 -2.22 4.79
N GLU A 193 -7.56 -0.89 4.85
CA GLU A 193 -8.39 0.05 4.12
C GLU A 193 -8.19 -0.05 2.61
N THR A 194 -9.31 0.05 1.89
CA THR A 194 -9.36 0.00 0.43
C THR A 194 -9.85 1.31 -0.16
N PHE A 195 -9.61 1.50 -1.46
CA PHE A 195 -10.15 2.65 -2.21
C PHE A 195 -11.69 2.68 -2.20
N GLN A 196 -12.34 1.54 -2.04
CA GLN A 196 -13.79 1.43 -1.89
C GLN A 196 -14.24 1.92 -0.51
N ASP A 197 -13.53 1.53 0.56
CA ASP A 197 -13.80 2.02 1.92
C ASP A 197 -13.60 3.54 2.03
N ALA A 198 -12.58 4.06 1.36
CA ALA A 198 -12.31 5.49 1.26
C ALA A 198 -13.31 6.24 0.33
N SER A 199 -14.29 5.54 -0.26
CA SER A 199 -15.27 6.08 -1.21
C SER A 199 -14.65 6.72 -2.46
N CYS A 200 -13.44 6.32 -2.83
CA CYS A 200 -12.76 6.76 -4.04
C CYS A 200 -13.18 5.96 -5.28
N THR A 201 -13.66 4.73 -5.09
CA THR A 201 -14.10 3.85 -6.18
C THR A 201 -15.45 3.20 -5.85
N PRO A 202 -16.27 2.89 -6.85
CA PRO A 202 -17.54 2.20 -6.64
C PRO A 202 -17.32 0.75 -6.18
N GLU A 203 -18.26 0.21 -5.42
CA GLU A 203 -18.19 -1.15 -4.86
C GLU A 203 -18.23 -2.28 -5.91
N ILE A 204 -18.58 -1.96 -7.16
CA ILE A 204 -18.57 -2.89 -8.29
C ILE A 204 -17.12 -3.34 -8.62
N ILE A 205 -16.14 -2.50 -8.31
CA ILE A 205 -14.72 -2.79 -8.54
C ILE A 205 -14.19 -3.61 -7.37
N LEU A 206 -13.38 -4.63 -7.68
CA LEU A 206 -12.75 -5.48 -6.67
C LEU A 206 -11.88 -4.67 -5.71
N PRO A 207 -11.91 -4.96 -4.39
CA PRO A 207 -11.22 -4.16 -3.37
C PRO A 207 -9.76 -3.96 -3.72
N GLU A 208 -9.26 -2.74 -3.69
CA GLU A 208 -7.83 -2.47 -3.86
C GLU A 208 -7.34 -1.71 -2.64
N GLN A 209 -6.23 -2.18 -2.07
CA GLN A 209 -5.74 -1.59 -0.84
C GLN A 209 -4.94 -0.32 -1.11
N ASP A 210 -5.02 0.64 -0.19
CA ASP A 210 -4.26 1.88 -0.26
C ASP A 210 -2.83 1.67 0.26
N ARG A 211 -1.83 2.01 -0.58
CA ARG A 211 -0.42 2.06 -0.19
C ARG A 211 -0.09 3.48 0.24
N ILE A 212 0.10 3.72 1.53
CA ILE A 212 0.41 5.05 2.06
C ILE A 212 1.78 5.55 1.56
N GLY A 213 2.78 4.67 1.48
CA GLY A 213 4.13 5.00 1.00
C GLY A 213 4.28 5.04 -0.53
N GLU A 214 5.40 5.56 -1.00
CA GLU A 214 5.82 5.45 -2.41
C GLU A 214 6.47 4.10 -2.71
N ASP A 215 6.55 3.71 -3.99
CA ASP A 215 7.11 2.40 -4.39
C ASP A 215 8.65 2.35 -4.42
N PHE A 216 9.31 3.45 -4.07
CA PHE A 216 10.75 3.64 -4.25
C PHE A 216 11.46 3.83 -2.92
N ILE A 217 12.71 3.37 -2.87
CA ILE A 217 13.55 3.63 -1.70
C ILE A 217 13.95 5.11 -1.73
N GLY A 218 13.21 5.95 -1.01
CA GLY A 218 13.48 7.39 -0.90
C GLY A 218 14.75 7.69 -0.10
N VAL A 219 15.20 6.73 0.72
CA VAL A 219 16.28 6.91 1.70
C VAL A 219 17.68 6.97 1.08
N LEU A 220 17.89 6.51 -0.17
CA LEU A 220 19.20 6.67 -0.83
C LEU A 220 19.48 8.12 -1.31
N LYS A 221 18.76 9.11 -0.77
CA LYS A 221 18.87 10.52 -1.18
C LYS A 221 19.51 11.43 -0.13
N GLU A 222 19.84 10.93 1.06
CA GLU A 222 20.55 11.71 2.08
C GLU A 222 21.75 10.95 2.65
N GLU A 223 22.81 10.80 1.86
CA GLU A 223 24.17 11.01 2.38
C GLU A 223 25.03 11.62 1.27
N ASN A 224 25.26 12.93 1.34
CA ASN A 224 26.47 13.52 0.77
C ASN A 224 27.66 13.02 1.59
N PHE A 225 28.06 11.76 1.38
CA PHE A 225 29.31 11.26 1.93
C PHE A 225 30.45 11.77 1.05
N THR A 226 30.90 12.99 1.34
CA THR A 226 32.15 13.53 0.82
C THR A 226 33.32 12.78 1.45
N GLU A 227 33.63 11.59 0.92
CA GLU A 227 34.96 11.00 1.08
C GLU A 227 35.76 11.23 -0.20
N LYS A 228 36.73 12.14 -0.10
CA LYS A 228 37.88 12.28 -1.01
C LYS A 228 37.56 12.32 -2.51
N GLY A 229 36.69 13.24 -2.93
CA GLY A 229 36.75 13.84 -4.27
C GLY A 229 36.61 12.89 -5.46
N GLN A 230 35.98 11.73 -5.29
CA GLN A 230 35.75 10.81 -6.40
C GLN A 230 34.28 10.40 -6.44
N THR A 231 33.50 11.11 -7.26
CA THR A 231 32.11 10.78 -7.59
C THR A 231 32.10 9.43 -8.31
N ARG A 232 31.78 8.35 -7.60
CA ARG A 232 31.48 7.07 -8.23
C ARG A 232 29.99 7.04 -8.55
N HIS A 233 29.67 7.08 -9.83
CA HIS A 233 28.33 6.79 -10.31
C HIS A 233 28.01 5.33 -10.02
N PHE A 234 27.17 5.07 -9.01
CA PHE A 234 26.45 3.81 -8.94
C PHE A 234 25.35 3.86 -10.01
N ARG A 235 25.61 3.14 -11.10
CA ARG A 235 24.62 2.80 -12.11
C ARG A 235 24.04 1.44 -11.70
N ILE A 236 22.73 1.39 -11.47
CA ILE A 236 21.96 0.15 -11.70
C ILE A 236 21.54 0.21 -13.16
#